data_AF-X1BNQ2-F1
#
_entry.id   AF-X1BNQ2-F1
#
_cell.length_a   1.000
_cell.length_b   1.000
_cell.length_c   1.000
_cell.angle_alpha   90.00
_cell.angle_beta   90.00
_cell.angle_gamma   90.00
#
_symmetry.space_group_name_H-M   'P 1'
#
loop_
_entity.id
_entity.type
_entity.pdbx_description
1 polymer ?
#
loop_
_entity_poly.entity_id
_entity_poly.type
_entity_poly.pdbx_seq_one_letter_code
_entity_poly.pdbx_strand_id
1 'polypeptide(L)'
;TNNFTNIRKNYFPKKDILTEMEKAIKLNENKFDYITFVGSGEPTLYKDLKDLIMRAKRLSEKPICVITNGSLLYEKEVQNALISSDVVLPSLDAGDETSFIKINRPHPSISFDNLIQGFIFIISFNFLIYNFFLNFLYPFI
;
A
#
# COMPACT_ATOMS: atom_id res chain seq x y z
N THR A 1 -6.76 -18.24 -1.47
CA THR A 1 -5.38 -18.33 -0.92
C THR A 1 -5.51 -18.44 0.60
N ASN A 2 -4.95 -19.48 1.24
CA ASN A 2 -5.28 -19.86 2.63
C ASN A 2 -4.25 -19.47 3.70
N ASN A 3 -3.33 -18.52 3.43
CA ASN A 3 -2.34 -18.08 4.41
C ASN A 3 -2.51 -16.58 4.68
N PHE A 4 -3.33 -16.25 5.68
CA PHE A 4 -3.46 -14.88 6.20
C PHE A 4 -2.35 -14.62 7.21
N THR A 5 -1.57 -13.56 7.03
CA THR A 5 -0.49 -13.19 7.96
C THR A 5 -0.45 -11.68 8.12
N ASN A 6 -0.23 -11.23 9.35
CA ASN A 6 -0.01 -9.83 9.70
C ASN A 6 1.44 -9.52 10.08
N ILE A 7 2.36 -10.48 9.87
CA ILE A 7 3.72 -10.33 10.33
C ILE A 7 4.51 -9.51 9.32
N ARG A 8 4.93 -8.31 9.72
CA ARG A 8 5.80 -7.49 8.89
C ARG A 8 7.19 -8.11 8.78
N LYS A 9 7.60 -8.52 7.58
CA LYS A 9 8.92 -9.09 7.28
C LYS A 9 9.33 -8.82 5.83
N ASN A 10 10.59 -9.09 5.51
CA ASN A 10 11.05 -9.03 4.13
C ASN A 10 10.73 -10.36 3.43
N TYR A 11 9.65 -10.41 2.66
CA TYR A 11 9.23 -11.59 1.91
C TYR A 11 10.11 -11.87 0.68
N PHE A 12 10.82 -10.85 0.21
CA PHE A 12 11.84 -10.92 -0.83
C PHE A 12 13.08 -10.13 -0.38
N PRO A 13 14.28 -10.48 -0.87
CA PRO A 13 15.49 -9.74 -0.52
C PRO A 13 15.39 -8.28 -0.96
N LYS A 14 15.61 -7.36 -0.02
CA LYS A 14 15.52 -5.90 -0.29
C LYS A 14 16.39 -5.47 -1.45
N LYS A 15 17.61 -6.02 -1.55
CA LYS A 15 18.56 -5.72 -2.60
C LYS A 15 17.99 -6.01 -4.00
N ASP A 16 17.26 -7.10 -4.15
CA ASP A 16 16.72 -7.52 -5.44
C ASP A 16 15.59 -6.56 -5.87
N ILE A 17 14.69 -6.20 -4.95
CA ILE A 17 13.63 -5.20 -5.21
C ILE A 17 14.24 -3.86 -5.59
N LEU A 18 15.24 -3.38 -4.84
CA LEU A 18 15.92 -2.12 -5.13
C LEU A 18 16.59 -2.11 -6.50
N THR A 19 17.25 -3.21 -6.86
CA THR A 19 17.93 -3.34 -8.16
C THR A 19 16.93 -3.29 -9.31
N GLU A 20 15.83 -4.04 -9.21
CA GLU A 20 14.78 -4.04 -10.25
C GLU A 20 14.07 -2.69 -10.35
N MET A 21 13.76 -2.06 -9.20
CA MET A 21 13.15 -0.73 -9.16
C MET A 21 14.04 0.33 -9.82
N GLU A 22 15.34 0.36 -9.47
CA GLU A 22 16.31 1.29 -10.07
C GLU A 22 16.41 1.11 -11.58
N LYS A 23 16.48 -0.14 -12.03
CA LYS A 23 16.52 -0.46 -13.45
C LYS A 23 15.24 -0.02 -14.16
N ALA A 24 14.07 -0.30 -13.59
CA ALA A 24 12.78 0.06 -14.16
C ALA A 24 12.60 1.59 -14.27
N ILE A 25 12.93 2.33 -13.22
CA ILE A 25 12.86 3.81 -13.22
C ILE A 25 13.78 4.38 -14.30
N LYS A 26 15.04 3.91 -14.36
CA LYS A 26 16.02 4.40 -15.33
C LYS A 26 15.64 4.10 -16.78
N LEU A 27 15.11 2.91 -17.07
CA LEU A 27 14.71 2.52 -18.42
C LEU A 27 13.45 3.27 -18.92
N ASN A 28 12.64 3.77 -18.00
CA ASN A 28 11.37 4.43 -18.29
C ASN A 28 11.36 5.90 -17.87
N GLU A 29 12.54 6.53 -17.76
CA GLU A 29 12.65 7.94 -17.40
C GLU A 29 11.72 8.79 -18.28
N ASN A 30 10.88 9.61 -17.65
CA ASN A 30 9.83 10.44 -18.29
C ASN A 30 8.68 9.71 -19.00
N LYS A 31 8.54 8.39 -18.88
CA LYS A 31 7.45 7.60 -19.50
C LYS A 31 6.33 7.18 -18.55
N PHE A 32 6.38 7.64 -17.30
CA PHE A 32 5.39 7.35 -16.28
C PHE A 32 5.08 8.59 -15.45
N ASP A 33 3.90 8.60 -14.84
CA ASP A 33 3.42 9.72 -14.02
C ASP A 33 3.57 9.47 -12.53
N TYR A 34 3.58 8.20 -12.11
CA TYR A 34 3.69 7.79 -10.70
C TYR A 34 4.62 6.59 -10.54
N ILE A 35 5.28 6.50 -9.38
CA ILE A 35 5.89 5.26 -8.89
C ILE A 35 4.91 4.64 -7.90
N THR A 36 4.34 3.48 -8.24
CA THR A 36 3.33 2.84 -7.40
C THR A 36 3.88 1.60 -6.70
N PHE A 37 3.79 1.58 -5.37
CA PHE A 37 3.99 0.38 -4.56
C PHE A 37 2.67 -0.39 -4.46
N VAL A 38 2.64 -1.52 -5.13
CA VAL A 38 1.56 -2.52 -5.10
C VAL A 38 2.22 -3.90 -5.13
N GLY A 39 1.58 -4.91 -4.54
CA GLY A 39 2.15 -6.26 -4.46
C GLY A 39 1.14 -7.35 -4.73
N SER A 40 1.63 -8.56 -5.02
CA SER A 40 0.82 -9.79 -5.02
C SER A 40 0.34 -10.20 -3.62
N GLY A 41 0.89 -9.57 -2.58
CA GLY A 41 0.34 -9.50 -1.22
C GLY A 41 0.18 -8.04 -0.78
N GLU A 42 0.06 -7.79 0.52
CA GLU A 42 -0.12 -6.43 1.07
C GLU A 42 1.24 -5.70 1.22
N PRO A 43 1.50 -4.58 0.50
CA PRO A 43 2.81 -3.91 0.55
C PRO A 43 3.20 -3.41 1.94
N THR A 44 2.23 -3.04 2.81
CA THR A 44 2.52 -2.61 4.18
C THR A 44 3.07 -3.74 5.08
N LEU A 45 2.93 -5.01 4.68
CA LEU A 45 3.60 -6.15 5.31
C LEU A 45 5.12 -6.19 5.02
N TYR A 46 5.60 -5.48 4.01
CA TYR A 46 7.03 -5.41 3.77
C TYR A 46 7.69 -4.53 4.83
N LYS A 47 8.53 -5.14 5.67
CA LYS A 47 9.15 -4.46 6.82
C LYS A 47 9.93 -3.22 6.40
N ASP A 48 10.67 -3.32 5.30
CA ASP A 48 11.54 -2.24 4.81
C ASP A 48 10.84 -1.35 3.77
N LEU A 49 9.49 -1.28 3.74
CA LEU A 49 8.75 -0.46 2.78
C LEU A 49 9.21 1.01 2.79
N LYS A 50 9.50 1.56 3.97
CA LYS A 50 10.03 2.91 4.13
C LYS A 50 11.31 3.12 3.33
N ASP A 51 12.25 2.17 3.38
CA ASP A 51 13.51 2.26 2.67
C ASP A 51 13.29 2.27 1.15
N LEU A 52 12.36 1.45 0.67
CA LEU A 52 12.00 1.40 -0.75
C LEU A 52 11.41 2.73 -1.23
N ILE A 53 10.45 3.30 -0.49
CA ILE A 53 9.84 4.60 -0.78
C ILE A 53 10.91 5.69 -0.80
N MET A 54 11.75 5.76 0.23
CA MET A 54 12.80 6.77 0.30
C MET A 54 13.83 6.64 -0.82
N ARG A 55 14.15 5.41 -1.24
CA ARG A 55 15.04 5.19 -2.39
C ARG A 55 14.37 5.63 -3.68
N ALA A 56 13.09 5.33 -3.90
CA ALA A 56 12.34 5.78 -5.07
C ALA A 56 12.34 7.32 -5.19
N LYS A 57 12.08 8.06 -4.09
CA LYS A 57 12.13 9.55 -4.10
C LYS A 57 13.50 10.10 -4.50
N ARG A 58 14.59 9.39 -4.17
CA ARG A 58 15.95 9.81 -4.54
C ARG A 58 16.29 9.54 -6.00
N LEU A 59 15.51 8.69 -6.68
CA LEU A 59 15.75 8.26 -8.06
C LEU A 59 14.85 9.00 -9.05
N SER A 60 13.77 9.63 -8.59
CA SER A 60 12.79 10.29 -9.46
C SER A 60 12.01 11.37 -8.69
N GLU A 61 11.71 12.46 -9.39
CA GLU A 61 10.79 13.53 -8.93
C GLU A 61 9.31 13.15 -9.10
N LYS A 62 9.01 11.97 -9.68
CA LYS A 62 7.64 11.52 -9.90
C LYS A 62 6.98 11.15 -8.56
N PRO A 63 5.69 11.49 -8.37
CA PRO A 63 4.97 11.20 -7.14
C PRO A 63 4.91 9.69 -6.84
N ILE A 64 5.00 9.35 -5.55
CA ILE A 64 4.91 7.99 -5.04
C ILE A 64 3.49 7.70 -4.56
N CYS A 65 2.91 6.63 -5.10
CA CYS A 65 1.63 6.08 -4.67
C CYS A 65 1.84 4.76 -3.94
N VAL A 66 1.08 4.52 -2.85
CA VAL A 66 1.01 3.20 -2.21
C VAL A 66 -0.44 2.73 -2.24
N ILE A 67 -0.68 1.56 -2.83
CA ILE A 67 -2.01 0.91 -2.83
C ILE A 67 -1.99 -0.14 -1.73
N THR A 68 -2.92 -0.06 -0.79
CA THR A 68 -2.95 -0.92 0.42
C THR A 68 -4.37 -1.38 0.71
N ASN A 69 -4.56 -2.54 1.33
CA ASN A 69 -5.86 -2.99 1.82
C ASN A 69 -6.31 -2.29 3.12
N GLY A 70 -5.49 -1.37 3.63
CA GLY A 70 -5.79 -0.57 4.81
C GLY A 70 -5.62 -1.29 6.16
N SER A 71 -5.46 -2.62 6.16
CA SER A 71 -5.57 -3.44 7.37
C SER A 71 -4.49 -3.19 8.42
N LEU A 72 -3.35 -2.60 8.05
CA LEU A 72 -2.24 -2.26 8.96
C LEU A 72 -2.02 -0.75 9.11
N LEU A 73 -2.93 0.09 8.60
CA LEU A 73 -2.77 1.55 8.66
C LEU A 73 -2.81 2.12 10.08
N TYR A 74 -3.29 1.36 11.07
CA TYR A 74 -3.24 1.74 12.47
C TYR A 74 -1.86 1.56 13.10
N GLU A 75 -0.98 0.75 12.50
CA GLU A 75 0.35 0.47 13.03
C GLU A 75 1.29 1.67 12.81
N LYS A 76 1.92 2.15 13.89
CA LYS A 76 2.77 3.34 13.85
C LYS A 76 3.94 3.20 12.88
N GLU A 77 4.53 2.00 12.77
CA GLU A 77 5.63 1.75 11.85
C GLU A 77 5.20 1.72 10.39
N VAL A 78 3.92 1.41 10.10
CA VAL A 78 3.35 1.53 8.75
C VAL A 78 3.08 2.98 8.43
N GLN A 79 2.45 3.72 9.35
CA GLN A 79 2.24 5.17 9.24
C GLN A 79 3.56 5.91 8.96
N ASN A 80 4.61 5.58 9.72
CA ASN A 80 5.96 6.13 9.54
C ASN A 80 6.63 5.75 8.21
N ALA A 81 6.21 4.65 7.57
CA ALA A 81 6.68 4.28 6.25
C ALA A 81 5.94 5.07 5.15
N LEU A 82 4.64 5.27 5.31
CA LEU A 82 3.77 5.93 4.35
C LEU A 82 3.87 7.45 4.38
N ILE A 83 4.36 8.05 5.47
CA ILE A 83 4.50 9.52 5.61
C ILE A 83 5.34 10.16 4.50
N SER A 84 6.22 9.39 3.86
CA SER A 84 7.07 9.86 2.76
C SER A 84 6.43 9.67 1.37
N SER A 85 5.30 8.95 1.28
CA SER A 85 4.54 8.82 0.04
C SER A 85 3.80 10.13 -0.27
N ASP A 86 3.36 10.29 -1.51
CA ASP A 86 2.59 11.47 -1.93
C ASP A 86 1.08 11.11 -2.01
N VAL A 87 0.78 9.84 -2.32
CA VAL A 87 -0.59 9.30 -2.34
C VAL A 87 -0.62 7.94 -1.64
N VAL A 88 -1.65 7.73 -0.81
CA VAL A 88 -1.98 6.43 -0.22
C VAL A 88 -3.40 6.09 -0.59
N LEU A 89 -3.58 4.98 -1.32
CA LEU A 89 -4.86 4.49 -1.79
C LEU A 89 -5.24 3.23 -1.00
N PRO A 90 -5.96 3.37 0.14
CA PRO A 90 -6.53 2.22 0.79
C PRO A 90 -7.71 1.68 -0.02
N SER A 91 -7.73 0.37 -0.31
CA SER A 91 -8.95 -0.28 -0.78
C SER A 91 -9.92 -0.37 0.40
N LEU A 92 -11.14 0.13 0.19
CA LEU A 92 -12.23 0.01 1.14
C LEU A 92 -13.22 -1.00 0.58
N ASP A 93 -12.91 -2.28 0.77
CA ASP A 93 -13.76 -3.36 0.24
C ASP A 93 -14.97 -3.65 1.14
N ALA A 94 -15.09 -2.96 2.29
CA ALA A 94 -16.15 -3.18 3.28
C ALA A 94 -16.56 -1.90 4.02
N GLY A 95 -17.87 -1.63 4.10
CA GLY A 95 -18.43 -0.45 4.78
C GLY A 95 -18.84 -0.67 6.24
N ASP A 96 -18.83 -1.92 6.72
CA ASP A 96 -19.13 -2.29 8.10
C ASP A 96 -18.27 -3.50 8.54
N GLU A 97 -18.24 -3.79 9.85
CA GLU A 97 -17.46 -4.89 10.41
C GLU A 97 -17.87 -6.26 9.82
N THR A 98 -19.16 -6.45 9.56
CA THR A 98 -19.68 -7.71 9.01
C THR A 98 -19.14 -7.96 7.59
N SER A 99 -19.15 -6.92 6.77
CA SER A 99 -18.61 -6.91 5.41
C SER A 99 -17.09 -7.02 5.44
N PHE A 100 -16.43 -6.39 6.42
CA PHE A 100 -14.98 -6.43 6.59
C PHE A 100 -14.50 -7.85 6.87
N ILE A 101 -15.15 -8.54 7.81
CA ILE A 101 -14.87 -9.95 8.12
C ILE A 101 -15.14 -10.83 6.90
N LYS A 102 -16.27 -10.61 6.20
CA LYS A 102 -16.70 -11.45 5.08
C LYS A 102 -15.79 -11.32 3.85
N ILE A 103 -15.39 -10.10 3.51
CA ILE A 103 -14.68 -9.76 2.28
C ILE A 103 -13.17 -9.88 2.50
N ASN A 104 -12.64 -9.16 3.50
CA ASN A 104 -11.20 -9.10 3.72
C ASN A 104 -10.67 -10.31 4.47
N ARG A 105 -11.54 -11.05 5.19
CA ARG A 105 -11.17 -12.20 6.05
C ARG A 105 -9.91 -11.86 6.86
N PRO A 106 -9.95 -10.73 7.58
CA PRO A 106 -8.79 -10.21 8.25
C PRO A 106 -8.32 -11.22 9.28
N HIS A 107 -7.02 -11.22 9.57
CA HIS A 107 -6.51 -11.99 10.68
C HIS A 107 -7.22 -11.55 11.98
N PRO A 108 -7.54 -12.47 12.92
CA PRO A 108 -8.37 -12.16 14.10
C PRO A 108 -7.87 -11.02 14.99
N SER A 109 -6.60 -10.63 14.86
CA SER A 109 -6.00 -9.51 15.59
C SER A 109 -6.31 -8.14 15.00
N ILE A 110 -6.95 -8.05 13.82
CA ILE A 110 -7.36 -6.79 13.20
C ILE A 110 -8.84 -6.59 13.47
N SER A 111 -9.17 -5.59 14.29
CA SER A 111 -10.54 -5.13 14.49
C SER A 111 -10.95 -4.14 13.40
N PHE A 112 -12.25 -3.99 13.20
CA PHE A 112 -12.78 -2.93 12.34
C PHE A 112 -12.44 -1.53 12.88
N ASP A 113 -12.40 -1.34 14.19
CA ASP A 113 -11.97 -0.07 14.80
C ASP A 113 -10.54 0.31 14.41
N ASN A 114 -9.62 -0.67 14.38
CA ASN A 114 -8.25 -0.46 13.93
C ASN A 114 -8.22 -0.02 12.46
N LEU A 115 -9.05 -0.61 11.60
CA LEU A 115 -9.20 -0.15 10.22
C LEU A 115 -9.61 1.34 10.19
N ILE A 116 -10.66 1.71 10.93
CA ILE A 116 -11.16 3.09 10.97
C ILE A 116 -10.07 4.07 11.46
N GLN A 117 -9.32 3.73 12.52
CA GLN A 117 -8.21 4.55 13.00
C GLN A 117 -7.14 4.76 11.94
N GLY A 118 -6.84 3.72 11.16
CA GLY A 118 -5.93 3.82 10.02
C GLY A 118 -6.42 4.78 8.94
N PHE A 119 -7.71 4.74 8.60
CA PHE A 119 -8.31 5.67 7.63
C PHE A 119 -8.32 7.11 8.16
N ILE A 120 -8.63 7.33 9.44
CA ILE A 120 -8.56 8.65 10.09
C ILE A 120 -7.16 9.24 9.99
N PHE A 121 -6.12 8.43 10.21
CA PHE A 121 -4.72 8.85 10.02
C PHE A 121 -4.47 9.34 8.59
N ILE A 122 -4.87 8.56 7.57
CA ILE A 122 -4.68 8.93 6.16
C ILE A 122 -5.37 10.27 5.83
N ILE A 123 -6.60 10.47 6.29
CA ILE A 123 -7.35 11.73 6.12
C ILE A 123 -6.64 12.89 6.84
N SER A 124 -6.16 12.67 8.05
CA SER A 124 -5.51 13.71 8.87
C SER A 124 -4.17 14.18 8.28
N PHE A 125 -3.49 13.32 7.52
CA PHE A 125 -2.25 13.64 6.80
C PHE A 125 -2.50 14.13 5.37
N ASN A 126 -3.76 14.40 5.01
CA ASN A 126 -4.18 14.94 3.72
C ASN A 126 -3.73 14.09 2.51
N PHE A 127 -3.61 12.78 2.71
CA PHE A 127 -3.43 11.84 1.61
C PHE A 127 -4.72 11.75 0.80
N LEU A 128 -4.59 11.76 -0.53
CA LEU A 128 -5.73 11.57 -1.43
C LEU A 128 -6.27 10.14 -1.29
N ILE A 129 -7.46 9.99 -0.69
CA ILE A 129 -8.22 8.73 -0.69
C ILE A 129 -9.09 8.72 -1.94
N TYR A 130 -8.81 7.80 -2.87
CA TYR A 130 -9.75 7.46 -3.94
C TYR A 130 -10.56 6.22 -3.53
N ASN A 131 -11.89 6.34 -3.47
CA ASN A 131 -12.78 5.21 -3.25
C ASN A 131 -12.70 4.25 -4.44
N PHE A 132 -12.02 3.12 -4.26
CA PHE A 132 -11.89 2.08 -5.27
C PHE A 132 -13.01 1.03 -5.16
N PHE A 133 -14.27 1.46 -5.19
CA PHE A 133 -15.36 0.61 -5.68
C PHE A 133 -15.44 0.80 -7.20
N LEU A 134 -14.40 0.36 -7.92
CA LEU A 134 -14.42 0.35 -9.37
C LEU A 134 -14.81 -1.04 -9.86
N ASN A 135 -16.06 -1.10 -10.32
CA ASN A 135 -16.56 -1.96 -11.38
C ASN A 135 -15.48 -2.83 -12.05
N PHE A 136 -15.61 -4.15 -11.87
CA PHE A 136 -15.29 -5.08 -12.94
C PHE A 136 -16.01 -4.59 -14.20
N LEU A 137 -15.23 -4.24 -15.24
CA LEU A 137 -15.58 -3.86 -16.62
C LEU A 137 -15.12 -2.44 -16.98
N TYR A 138 -13.86 -2.34 -17.37
CA TYR A 138 -13.53 -1.76 -18.66
C TYR A 138 -12.41 -2.61 -19.28
N PRO A 139 -12.73 -3.52 -20.21
CA PRO A 139 -11.75 -4.30 -20.92
C PRO A 139 -11.31 -3.55 -22.20
N PHE A 140 -10.06 -3.74 -22.57
CA PHE A 140 -9.45 -3.49 -23.89
C PHE A 140 -9.33 -2.03 -24.39
N ILE A 141 -8.07 -1.62 -24.57
CA ILE A 141 -7.57 -1.39 -25.94
C ILE A 141 -7.49 -2.75 -26.63
#